data_AF-A0A1Y5XZ06-F1
#
_entry.id   AF-A0A1Y5XZ06-F1
#
_cell.length_a   1.000
_cell.length_b   1.000
_cell.length_c   1.000
_cell.angle_alpha   90.00
_cell.angle_beta   90.00
_cell.angle_gamma   90.00
#
_symmetry.space_group_name_H-M   'P 1'
#
loop_
_entity.id
_entity.type
_entity.pdbx_description
1 polymer ?
#
loop_
_entity_poly.entity_id
_entity_poly.type
_entity_poly.pdbx_seq_one_letter_code
_entity_poly.pdbx_strand_id
1 'polypeptide(L)'
;MSRTVGRHAALLALLGTFLLPGTADAGTTLGASAAEKGRYFGAAVAAHKLGDSTYVGILNREFNMVTPENEMKIDATEPNQNQFSFGNADRIVNHAVSQGMRVRGHTLAWHSQQPGWMQNMSGSALRQAMLNHVTRVASYYRGKIYAWDVVNEAFADGSSGARRDSNLQRTGNDWIEAAFRAARAADPNAKLCYNDYNTDDWSHAKTQAVYRMVQDFKSRGVPIDCVGLQSHFNNNSPYPSNYRTTLSSFAALGVDVQITELDIEGAPPTTYGNVVRDCLAVARCNGITVWGIRDSDSWRASQTPLLFNNSGGKKPAYDAVLSALNSGSIPPPGGSNCSAGYVGLTFDDGPNSSTTPQLLNALRSAGVRATFFNVGQRVQQNPALTRSQIDAGMWVGNHSWTHPHLTQMTAAQITSELSQTQQALQQATGQTPRLFRPPYGETNSTVRQVQAQLGLTEVMWTVDSQDWNNASTAQIVQAASTLQPGGIILMHDGYQTTVNAIPQIVANLSSRNLCAGMISTNGQVVAPGTEPGNGSCTASYRTTQQWGDRFNGEVTIKAGSAAITSWTSTVTITAPQRVSTTWNGTASWDSSGTVMTMKPNGNGNLAAGASTTFGFTVMANGQWAQPSVSCGSP
;
A
#
# COMPACT_ATOMS: atom_id res chain seq x y z
N MET A 1 -27.48 25.76 -80.39
CA MET A 1 -26.96 24.48 -79.87
C MET A 1 -26.11 24.77 -78.64
N SER A 2 -26.42 24.07 -77.53
CA SER A 2 -25.70 23.75 -76.28
C SER A 2 -24.36 24.43 -75.96
N ARG A 3 -23.95 24.63 -74.70
CA ARG A 3 -24.50 24.54 -73.34
C ARG A 3 -23.41 25.18 -72.46
N THR A 4 -23.81 26.03 -71.53
CA THR A 4 -22.95 26.69 -70.53
C THR A 4 -22.68 25.72 -69.36
N VAL A 5 -21.43 25.58 -68.93
CA VAL A 5 -21.07 24.83 -67.71
C VAL A 5 -20.75 25.83 -66.60
N GLY A 6 -21.61 25.85 -65.57
CA GLY A 6 -21.46 26.67 -64.36
C GLY A 6 -21.13 25.80 -63.15
N ARG A 7 -20.01 26.12 -62.50
CA ARG A 7 -19.51 25.57 -61.23
C ARG A 7 -20.56 25.60 -60.11
N HIS A 8 -20.67 24.53 -59.34
CA HIS A 8 -21.22 24.54 -57.98
C HIS A 8 -20.24 23.83 -57.05
N ALA A 9 -19.73 24.55 -56.05
CA ALA A 9 -18.99 24.00 -54.94
C ALA A 9 -19.98 23.50 -53.88
N ALA A 10 -19.92 22.21 -53.54
CA ALA A 10 -20.71 21.62 -52.47
C ALA A 10 -19.84 21.48 -51.21
N LEU A 11 -20.28 22.10 -50.11
CA LEU A 11 -19.75 21.92 -48.76
C LEU A 11 -20.12 20.49 -48.29
N LEU A 12 -19.11 19.63 -48.04
CA LEU A 12 -19.31 18.36 -47.35
C LEU A 12 -19.32 18.62 -45.84
N ALA A 13 -20.47 18.45 -45.18
CA ALA A 13 -20.54 18.37 -43.74
C ALA A 13 -20.06 16.99 -43.27
N LEU A 14 -18.91 16.93 -42.60
CA LEU A 14 -18.49 15.74 -41.86
C LEU A 14 -19.34 15.61 -40.58
N LEU A 15 -20.27 14.66 -40.58
CA LEU A 15 -20.84 14.12 -39.35
C LEU A 15 -19.79 13.24 -38.67
N GLY A 16 -19.05 13.81 -37.72
CA GLY A 16 -18.21 13.04 -36.81
C GLY A 16 -19.10 12.30 -35.82
N THR A 17 -19.16 10.98 -35.93
CA THR A 17 -19.70 10.09 -34.89
C THR A 17 -18.80 10.19 -33.65
N PHE A 18 -19.20 11.01 -32.68
CA PHE A 18 -18.65 10.93 -31.33
C PHE A 18 -19.10 9.61 -30.71
N LEU A 19 -18.21 8.62 -30.70
CA LEU A 19 -18.32 7.48 -29.81
C LEU A 19 -18.19 8.01 -28.38
N LEU A 20 -19.31 8.05 -27.65
CA LEU A 20 -19.32 8.26 -26.21
C LEU A 20 -18.46 7.14 -25.58
N PRO A 21 -17.48 7.45 -24.72
CA PRO A 21 -16.77 6.41 -23.99
C PRO A 21 -17.81 5.71 -23.08
N GLY A 22 -18.02 4.43 -23.32
CA GLY A 22 -18.83 3.60 -22.45
C GLY A 22 -18.30 3.65 -21.02
N THR A 23 -19.19 3.61 -20.04
CA THR A 23 -18.86 3.40 -18.64
C THR A 23 -18.06 2.10 -18.52
N ALA A 24 -16.78 2.19 -18.18
CA ALA A 24 -15.96 1.01 -17.93
C ALA A 24 -16.46 0.31 -16.65
N ASP A 25 -16.99 -0.90 -16.78
CA ASP A 25 -17.23 -1.79 -15.66
C ASP A 25 -15.90 -2.13 -14.98
N ALA A 26 -15.89 -2.21 -13.64
CA ALA A 26 -14.73 -2.69 -12.91
C ALA A 26 -14.45 -4.17 -13.25
N GLY A 27 -13.18 -4.50 -13.51
CA GLY A 27 -12.74 -5.85 -13.79
C GLY A 27 -13.22 -6.83 -12.72
N THR A 28 -13.87 -7.91 -13.15
CA THR A 28 -14.43 -8.94 -12.25
C THR A 28 -13.47 -10.11 -12.00
N THR A 29 -12.33 -10.12 -12.71
CA THR A 29 -11.30 -11.17 -12.69
C THR A 29 -9.91 -10.58 -12.51
N LEU A 30 -8.98 -11.36 -11.95
CA LEU A 30 -7.66 -10.84 -11.54
C LEU A 30 -6.90 -10.18 -12.71
N GLY A 31 -6.87 -10.86 -13.86
CA GLY A 31 -6.20 -10.38 -15.07
C GLY A 31 -6.83 -9.11 -15.62
N ALA A 32 -8.16 -9.02 -15.67
CA ALA A 32 -8.88 -7.83 -16.14
C ALA A 32 -8.61 -6.63 -15.21
N SER A 33 -8.75 -6.82 -13.90
CA SER A 33 -8.49 -5.78 -12.90
C SER A 33 -7.04 -5.30 -12.91
N ALA A 34 -6.07 -6.21 -13.10
CA ALA A 34 -4.67 -5.81 -13.26
C ALA A 34 -4.44 -5.04 -14.57
N ALA A 35 -5.09 -5.43 -15.67
CA ALA A 35 -4.97 -4.79 -16.97
C ALA A 35 -5.46 -3.33 -16.94
N GLU A 36 -6.53 -3.03 -16.20
CA GLU A 36 -6.99 -1.65 -15.97
C GLU A 36 -5.93 -0.75 -15.33
N LYS A 37 -4.99 -1.34 -14.58
CA LYS A 37 -3.86 -0.63 -13.96
C LYS A 37 -2.58 -0.71 -14.79
N GLY A 38 -2.67 -1.11 -16.06
CA GLY A 38 -1.54 -1.29 -16.97
C GLY A 38 -0.63 -2.47 -16.62
N ARG A 39 -1.13 -3.46 -15.86
CA ARG A 39 -0.37 -4.59 -15.32
C ARG A 39 -0.90 -5.93 -15.80
N TYR A 40 -0.18 -7.02 -15.51
CA TYR A 40 -0.71 -8.38 -15.62
C TYR A 40 -1.00 -9.00 -14.25
N PHE A 41 -1.89 -9.99 -14.25
CA PHE A 41 -1.98 -11.01 -13.22
C PHE A 41 -1.86 -12.38 -13.88
N GLY A 42 -0.88 -13.18 -13.48
CA GLY A 42 -0.51 -14.44 -14.12
C GLY A 42 -0.48 -15.63 -13.20
N ALA A 43 -0.31 -16.81 -13.80
CA ALA A 43 -0.15 -18.08 -13.07
C ALA A 43 0.94 -18.96 -13.69
N ALA A 44 1.58 -19.79 -12.87
CA ALA A 44 2.37 -20.93 -13.34
C ALA A 44 1.46 -22.02 -13.92
N VAL A 45 1.83 -22.55 -15.08
CA VAL A 45 1.03 -23.52 -15.84
C VAL A 45 1.81 -24.79 -16.14
N ALA A 46 1.19 -25.95 -15.92
CA ALA A 46 1.76 -27.26 -16.27
C ALA A 46 1.01 -27.88 -17.45
N ALA A 47 1.74 -28.37 -18.45
CA ALA A 47 1.15 -28.85 -19.71
C ALA A 47 0.24 -30.08 -19.52
N HIS A 48 0.55 -30.94 -18.54
CA HIS A 48 -0.26 -32.12 -18.24
C HIS A 48 -1.61 -31.76 -17.59
N LYS A 49 -1.76 -30.56 -17.01
CA LYS A 49 -3.02 -30.07 -16.40
C LYS A 49 -3.95 -29.39 -17.41
N LEU A 50 -3.50 -29.15 -18.66
CA LEU A 50 -4.34 -28.54 -19.70
C LEU A 50 -5.51 -29.42 -20.17
N GLY A 51 -5.59 -30.69 -19.73
CA GLY A 51 -6.76 -31.56 -19.93
C GLY A 51 -7.81 -31.47 -18.80
N ASP A 52 -7.48 -30.83 -17.68
CA ASP A 52 -8.41 -30.63 -16.56
C ASP A 52 -9.29 -29.39 -16.83
N SER A 53 -10.59 -29.60 -16.99
CA SER A 53 -11.54 -28.55 -17.31
C SER A 53 -11.70 -27.50 -16.21
N THR A 54 -11.52 -27.88 -14.94
CA THR A 54 -11.57 -26.94 -13.80
C THR A 54 -10.34 -26.05 -13.82
N TYR A 55 -9.17 -26.67 -14.03
CA TYR A 55 -7.90 -25.96 -14.13
C TYR A 55 -7.90 -24.94 -15.28
N VAL A 56 -8.24 -25.37 -16.49
CA VAL A 56 -8.29 -24.50 -17.67
C VAL A 56 -9.40 -23.46 -17.57
N GLY A 57 -10.55 -23.81 -16.99
CA GLY A 57 -11.66 -22.88 -16.76
C GLY A 57 -11.27 -21.71 -15.85
N ILE A 58 -10.50 -21.97 -14.79
CA ILE A 58 -9.96 -20.91 -13.92
C ILE A 58 -8.84 -20.16 -14.65
N LEU A 59 -7.91 -20.86 -15.31
CA LEU A 59 -6.80 -20.27 -16.06
C LEU A 59 -7.29 -19.19 -17.03
N ASN A 60 -8.25 -19.55 -17.88
CA ASN A 60 -8.78 -18.69 -18.95
C ASN A 60 -9.58 -17.52 -18.42
N ARG A 61 -10.26 -17.70 -17.28
CA ARG A 61 -11.08 -16.64 -16.68
C ARG A 61 -10.24 -15.60 -15.95
N GLU A 62 -9.22 -16.04 -15.23
CA GLU A 62 -8.60 -15.22 -14.18
C GLU A 62 -7.27 -14.59 -14.56
N PHE A 63 -6.55 -15.13 -15.54
CA PHE A 63 -5.16 -14.73 -15.79
C PHE A 63 -4.94 -14.20 -17.21
N ASN A 64 -4.05 -13.22 -17.36
CA ASN A 64 -3.64 -12.66 -18.66
C ASN A 64 -2.13 -12.78 -18.92
N MET A 65 -1.45 -13.58 -18.11
CA MET A 65 -0.04 -13.93 -18.22
C MET A 65 0.15 -15.38 -17.77
N VAL A 66 1.01 -16.14 -18.45
CA VAL A 66 1.40 -17.49 -18.02
C VAL A 66 2.90 -17.64 -17.92
N THR A 67 3.34 -18.50 -17.02
CA THR A 67 4.72 -19.00 -16.96
C THR A 67 4.66 -20.53 -17.03
N PRO A 68 5.30 -21.21 -17.99
CA PRO A 68 5.44 -22.67 -17.94
C PRO A 68 6.20 -23.09 -16.67
N GLU A 69 5.58 -23.90 -15.83
CA GLU A 69 6.09 -24.25 -14.50
C GLU A 69 7.42 -25.02 -14.61
N ASN A 70 7.54 -25.89 -15.61
CA ASN A 70 8.76 -26.68 -15.86
C ASN A 70 9.12 -26.80 -17.34
N GLU A 71 8.17 -26.62 -18.23
CA GLU A 71 8.28 -27.05 -19.63
C GLU A 71 9.26 -26.21 -20.46
N MET A 72 9.66 -25.03 -19.96
CA MET A 72 10.68 -24.16 -20.56
C MET A 72 12.03 -24.19 -19.82
N LYS A 73 12.21 -25.07 -18.83
CA LYS A 73 13.49 -25.27 -18.16
C LYS A 73 14.46 -26.03 -19.07
N ILE A 74 15.73 -26.04 -18.66
CA ILE A 74 16.85 -26.52 -19.49
C ILE A 74 16.69 -28.01 -19.82
N ASP A 75 16.35 -28.84 -18.83
CA ASP A 75 16.13 -30.28 -19.01
C ASP A 75 14.93 -30.60 -19.91
N ALA A 76 13.85 -29.83 -19.81
CA ALA A 76 12.66 -29.98 -20.62
C ALA A 76 12.90 -29.59 -22.09
N THR A 77 13.64 -28.49 -22.32
CA THR A 77 13.85 -27.93 -23.67
C THR A 77 15.07 -28.49 -24.38
N GLU A 78 16.07 -29.02 -23.67
CA GLU A 78 17.28 -29.64 -24.24
C GLU A 78 17.67 -30.92 -23.47
N PRO A 79 16.84 -31.98 -23.53
CA PRO A 79 17.06 -33.22 -22.75
C PRO A 79 18.39 -33.91 -23.08
N ASN A 80 18.87 -33.81 -24.33
CA ASN A 80 20.23 -34.19 -24.73
C ASN A 80 20.91 -33.00 -25.40
N GLN A 81 22.23 -32.90 -25.28
CA GLN A 81 22.98 -31.78 -25.83
C GLN A 81 22.70 -31.61 -27.34
N ASN A 82 22.30 -30.40 -27.73
CA ASN A 82 21.88 -30.01 -29.08
C ASN A 82 20.62 -30.71 -29.63
N GLN A 83 19.86 -31.43 -28.81
CA GLN A 83 18.58 -32.04 -29.19
C GLN A 83 17.45 -31.35 -28.42
N PHE A 84 16.83 -30.38 -29.08
CA PHE A 84 15.78 -29.56 -28.46
C PHE A 84 14.40 -30.19 -28.56
N SER A 85 13.59 -30.03 -27.52
CA SER A 85 12.20 -30.49 -27.44
C SER A 85 11.30 -29.37 -26.93
N PHE A 86 10.34 -28.94 -27.75
CA PHE A 86 9.46 -27.81 -27.42
C PHE A 86 8.00 -28.21 -27.19
N GLY A 87 7.63 -29.48 -27.43
CA GLY A 87 6.22 -29.88 -27.54
C GLY A 87 5.34 -29.51 -26.33
N ASN A 88 5.81 -29.74 -25.09
CA ASN A 88 5.03 -29.39 -23.90
C ASN A 88 5.01 -27.89 -23.63
N ALA A 89 6.11 -27.17 -23.87
CA ALA A 89 6.15 -25.71 -23.76
C ALA A 89 5.24 -25.06 -24.82
N ASP A 90 5.26 -25.56 -26.05
CA ASP A 90 4.41 -25.09 -27.14
C ASP A 90 2.93 -25.28 -26.83
N ARG A 91 2.53 -26.36 -26.16
CA ARG A 91 1.15 -26.53 -25.72
C ARG A 91 0.71 -25.36 -24.82
N ILE A 92 1.56 -24.92 -23.90
CA ILE A 92 1.26 -23.80 -23.00
C ILE A 92 1.30 -22.46 -23.75
N VAL A 93 2.34 -22.22 -24.57
CA VAL A 93 2.48 -20.98 -25.34
C VAL A 93 1.33 -20.80 -26.33
N ASN A 94 0.98 -21.86 -27.07
CA ASN A 94 -0.11 -21.80 -28.04
C ASN A 94 -1.45 -21.59 -27.33
N HIS A 95 -1.67 -22.23 -26.18
CA HIS A 95 -2.84 -21.97 -25.35
C HIS A 95 -2.92 -20.50 -24.93
N ALA A 96 -1.85 -19.97 -24.34
CA ALA A 96 -1.78 -18.59 -23.89
C ALA A 96 -2.02 -17.58 -25.02
N VAL A 97 -1.32 -17.73 -26.14
CA VAL A 97 -1.50 -16.87 -27.32
C VAL A 97 -2.93 -16.94 -27.86
N SER A 98 -3.53 -18.13 -27.91
CA SER A 98 -4.94 -18.30 -28.35
C SER A 98 -5.95 -17.58 -27.45
N GLN A 99 -5.60 -17.36 -26.17
CA GLN A 99 -6.44 -16.67 -25.19
C GLN A 99 -6.04 -15.19 -25.02
N GLY A 100 -5.11 -14.67 -25.83
CA GLY A 100 -4.60 -13.30 -25.69
C GLY A 100 -3.75 -13.06 -24.45
N MET A 101 -3.28 -14.13 -23.79
CA MET A 101 -2.39 -14.04 -22.64
C MET A 101 -0.95 -13.80 -23.09
N ARG A 102 -0.19 -13.08 -22.27
CA ARG A 102 1.26 -12.96 -22.42
C ARG A 102 1.98 -14.18 -21.84
N VAL A 103 3.23 -14.41 -22.26
CA VAL A 103 4.06 -15.51 -21.75
C VAL A 103 5.33 -14.97 -21.12
N ARG A 104 5.64 -15.42 -19.90
CA ARG A 104 6.99 -15.33 -19.32
C ARG A 104 7.72 -16.64 -19.59
N GLY A 105 8.87 -16.57 -20.23
CA GLY A 105 9.73 -17.74 -20.45
C GLY A 105 10.60 -17.99 -19.21
N HIS A 106 10.58 -19.23 -18.71
CA HIS A 106 11.26 -19.61 -17.47
C HIS A 106 11.86 -21.03 -17.60
N THR A 107 13.18 -21.23 -17.57
CA THR A 107 14.28 -20.24 -17.50
C THR A 107 15.47 -20.73 -18.33
N LEU A 108 16.28 -19.80 -18.84
CA LEU A 108 17.32 -20.09 -19.83
C LEU A 108 18.66 -20.56 -19.23
N ALA A 109 19.04 -20.06 -18.06
CA ALA A 109 20.32 -20.41 -17.42
C ALA A 109 20.20 -20.45 -15.89
N TRP A 110 20.30 -21.66 -15.33
CA TRP A 110 20.09 -21.92 -13.91
C TRP A 110 20.91 -23.13 -13.46
N HIS A 111 21.26 -23.18 -12.18
CA HIS A 111 22.02 -24.28 -11.58
C HIS A 111 21.16 -25.53 -11.34
N SER A 112 19.86 -25.35 -11.14
CA SER A 112 18.91 -26.44 -10.88
C SER A 112 18.28 -26.94 -12.19
N GLN A 113 17.71 -28.15 -12.15
CA GLN A 113 17.01 -28.79 -13.27
C GLN A 113 17.77 -28.74 -14.59
N GLN A 114 19.10 -28.87 -14.50
CA GLN A 114 19.94 -29.10 -15.67
C GLN A 114 19.78 -30.56 -16.13
N PRO A 115 19.79 -30.84 -17.44
CA PRO A 115 19.88 -32.21 -17.92
C PRO A 115 21.23 -32.83 -17.53
N GLY A 116 21.28 -34.16 -17.38
CA GLY A 116 22.47 -34.86 -16.89
C GLY A 116 23.75 -34.55 -17.68
N TRP A 117 23.64 -34.28 -18.99
CA TRP A 117 24.78 -33.89 -19.81
C TRP A 117 25.37 -32.55 -19.38
N MET A 118 24.54 -31.55 -19.02
CA MET A 118 25.00 -30.22 -18.63
C MET A 118 25.57 -30.22 -17.21
N GLN A 119 24.97 -30.99 -16.29
CA GLN A 119 25.47 -31.14 -14.92
C GLN A 119 26.93 -31.62 -14.87
N ASN A 120 27.32 -32.49 -15.80
CA ASN A 120 28.66 -33.07 -15.89
C ASN A 120 29.68 -32.19 -16.64
N MET A 121 29.27 -31.03 -17.17
CA MET A 121 30.16 -30.11 -17.86
C MET A 121 30.76 -29.06 -16.93
N SER A 122 31.88 -28.48 -17.35
CA SER A 122 32.53 -27.36 -16.66
C SER A 122 33.31 -26.48 -17.64
N GLY A 123 33.87 -25.38 -17.13
CA GLY A 123 34.79 -24.50 -17.89
C GLY A 123 34.19 -23.94 -19.18
N SER A 124 35.04 -23.82 -20.21
CA SER A 124 34.66 -23.25 -21.51
C SER A 124 33.62 -24.08 -22.25
N ALA A 125 33.64 -25.40 -22.11
CA ALA A 125 32.66 -26.28 -22.74
C ALA A 125 31.24 -26.01 -22.18
N LEU A 126 31.10 -25.91 -20.85
CA LEU A 126 29.83 -25.54 -20.23
C LEU A 126 29.41 -24.13 -20.63
N ARG A 127 30.35 -23.17 -20.68
CA ARG A 127 30.04 -21.80 -21.12
C ARG A 127 29.45 -21.78 -22.53
N GLN A 128 30.03 -22.52 -23.47
CA GLN A 128 29.53 -22.61 -24.84
C GLN A 128 28.15 -23.30 -24.89
N ALA A 129 27.96 -24.38 -24.14
CA ALA A 129 26.67 -25.05 -24.08
C ALA A 129 25.57 -24.15 -23.50
N MET A 130 25.84 -23.42 -22.43
CA MET A 130 24.91 -22.43 -21.84
C MET A 130 24.52 -21.37 -22.87
N LEU A 131 25.50 -20.78 -23.57
CA LEU A 131 25.22 -19.76 -24.59
C LEU A 131 24.43 -20.31 -25.78
N ASN A 132 24.73 -21.54 -26.22
CA ASN A 132 23.96 -22.22 -27.25
C ASN A 132 22.51 -22.46 -26.80
N HIS A 133 22.30 -22.97 -25.58
CA HIS A 133 20.98 -23.19 -25.02
C HIS A 133 20.16 -21.90 -24.97
N VAL A 134 20.70 -20.85 -24.31
CA VAL A 134 20.08 -19.51 -24.21
C VAL A 134 19.69 -19.00 -25.60
N THR A 135 20.61 -19.07 -26.55
CA THR A 135 20.39 -18.57 -27.92
C THR A 135 19.31 -19.36 -28.64
N ARG A 136 19.35 -20.70 -28.58
CA ARG A 136 18.43 -21.58 -29.32
C ARG A 136 17.00 -21.47 -28.80
N VAL A 137 16.81 -21.53 -27.47
CA VAL A 137 15.49 -21.45 -26.86
C VAL A 137 14.88 -20.05 -27.04
N ALA A 138 15.64 -18.97 -26.77
CA ALA A 138 15.14 -17.62 -26.98
C ALA A 138 14.83 -17.31 -28.45
N SER A 139 15.66 -17.80 -29.39
CA SER A 139 15.41 -17.64 -30.83
C SER A 139 14.16 -18.40 -31.29
N TYR A 140 13.93 -19.61 -30.75
CA TYR A 140 12.78 -20.43 -31.12
C TYR A 140 11.45 -19.73 -30.77
N TYR A 141 11.39 -19.10 -29.60
CA TYR A 141 10.20 -18.38 -29.13
C TYR A 141 10.17 -16.88 -29.45
N ARG A 142 11.10 -16.40 -30.28
CA ARG A 142 11.23 -14.98 -30.60
C ARG A 142 9.90 -14.36 -31.03
N GLY A 143 9.52 -13.26 -30.36
CA GLY A 143 8.28 -12.53 -30.64
C GLY A 143 7.00 -13.14 -30.03
N LYS A 144 7.10 -14.27 -29.30
CA LYS A 144 5.99 -14.86 -28.54
C LYS A 144 6.13 -14.65 -27.02
N ILE A 145 7.29 -14.19 -26.57
CA ILE A 145 7.62 -14.06 -25.14
C ILE A 145 7.60 -12.58 -24.74
N TYR A 146 6.89 -12.27 -23.66
CA TYR A 146 6.87 -10.94 -23.07
C TYR A 146 8.16 -10.66 -22.26
N ALA A 147 8.56 -11.63 -21.43
CA ALA A 147 9.74 -11.54 -20.59
C ALA A 147 10.42 -12.91 -20.46
N TRP A 148 11.76 -12.93 -20.45
CA TRP A 148 12.56 -14.11 -20.14
C TRP A 148 13.19 -13.96 -18.77
N ASP A 149 13.02 -14.96 -17.90
CA ASP A 149 13.94 -15.17 -16.79
C ASP A 149 15.22 -15.77 -17.40
N VAL A 150 16.18 -14.89 -17.75
CA VAL A 150 17.40 -15.30 -18.46
C VAL A 150 18.32 -16.06 -17.51
N VAL A 151 18.48 -15.53 -16.30
CA VAL A 151 19.25 -16.16 -15.23
C VAL A 151 18.38 -16.27 -13.98
N ASN A 152 18.40 -17.45 -13.36
CA ASN A 152 17.69 -17.73 -12.12
C ASN A 152 18.66 -18.06 -10.96
N GLU A 153 18.40 -17.55 -9.76
CA GLU A 153 19.00 -17.96 -8.47
C GLU A 153 20.52 -18.05 -8.39
N ALA A 154 21.20 -17.03 -8.92
CA ALA A 154 22.66 -16.98 -8.98
C ALA A 154 23.33 -16.61 -7.65
N PHE A 155 22.58 -16.16 -6.64
CA PHE A 155 23.14 -15.80 -5.33
C PHE A 155 22.86 -16.86 -4.26
N ALA A 156 23.82 -17.01 -3.35
CA ALA A 156 23.72 -17.87 -2.19
C ALA A 156 22.80 -17.25 -1.15
N ASP A 157 22.15 -18.10 -0.36
CA ASP A 157 21.37 -17.67 0.80
C ASP A 157 22.31 -17.29 1.97
N GLY A 158 21.74 -16.63 2.98
CA GLY A 158 22.46 -16.19 4.18
C GLY A 158 23.06 -14.79 4.06
N SER A 159 24.09 -14.52 4.86
CA SER A 159 24.59 -13.16 5.13
C SER A 159 25.76 -12.71 4.24
N SER A 160 26.30 -13.59 3.39
CA SER A 160 27.52 -13.29 2.62
C SER A 160 27.26 -12.39 1.40
N GLY A 161 26.07 -12.49 0.79
CA GLY A 161 25.82 -11.90 -0.53
C GLY A 161 26.66 -12.51 -1.65
N ALA A 162 27.25 -13.70 -1.42
CA ALA A 162 28.08 -14.37 -2.40
C ALA A 162 27.26 -14.95 -3.55
N ARG A 163 27.93 -15.21 -4.68
CA ARG A 163 27.36 -16.04 -5.75
C ARG A 163 27.19 -17.47 -5.24
N ARG A 164 26.11 -18.12 -5.65
CA ARG A 164 25.87 -19.55 -5.39
C ARG A 164 26.95 -20.36 -6.12
N ASP A 165 27.60 -21.27 -5.39
CA ASP A 165 28.52 -22.21 -6.01
C ASP A 165 27.75 -23.16 -6.93
N SER A 166 28.13 -23.17 -8.20
CA SER A 166 27.51 -23.98 -9.26
C SER A 166 28.50 -24.20 -10.39
N ASN A 167 28.26 -25.22 -11.23
CA ASN A 167 29.07 -25.44 -12.42
C ASN A 167 29.11 -24.19 -13.33
N LEU A 168 27.97 -23.49 -13.49
CA LEU A 168 27.86 -22.23 -14.21
C LEU A 168 28.73 -21.13 -13.59
N GLN A 169 28.62 -20.90 -12.28
CA GLN A 169 29.41 -19.90 -11.57
C GLN A 169 30.92 -20.18 -11.67
N ARG A 170 31.32 -21.44 -11.64
CA ARG A 170 32.72 -21.87 -11.81
C ARG A 170 33.25 -21.67 -13.24
N THR A 171 32.41 -21.35 -14.22
CA THR A 171 32.88 -20.93 -15.56
C THR A 171 33.45 -19.51 -15.58
N GLY A 172 33.20 -18.70 -14.54
CA GLY A 172 33.63 -17.32 -14.40
C GLY A 172 32.49 -16.38 -13.99
N ASN A 173 32.80 -15.33 -13.22
CA ASN A 173 31.80 -14.38 -12.66
C ASN A 173 30.91 -13.70 -13.72
N ASP A 174 31.41 -13.61 -14.95
CA ASP A 174 30.79 -13.00 -16.12
C ASP A 174 29.70 -13.87 -16.77
N TRP A 175 29.48 -15.11 -16.31
CA TRP A 175 28.52 -16.03 -16.93
C TRP A 175 27.09 -15.45 -17.04
N ILE A 176 26.68 -14.66 -16.04
CA ILE A 176 25.38 -14.00 -16.01
C ILE A 176 25.31 -12.94 -17.12
N GLU A 177 26.30 -12.05 -17.20
CA GLU A 177 26.37 -11.02 -18.25
C GLU A 177 26.40 -11.66 -19.66
N ALA A 178 27.17 -12.74 -19.83
CA ALA A 178 27.24 -13.47 -21.09
C ALA A 178 25.86 -14.02 -21.51
N ALA A 179 25.10 -14.57 -20.56
CA ALA A 179 23.73 -15.04 -20.81
C ALA A 179 22.78 -13.90 -21.23
N PHE A 180 22.81 -12.75 -20.54
CA PHE A 180 22.01 -11.58 -20.92
C PHE A 180 22.33 -11.05 -22.31
N ARG A 181 23.62 -10.97 -22.66
CA ARG A 181 24.04 -10.53 -24.01
C ARG A 181 23.60 -11.51 -25.09
N ALA A 182 23.70 -12.82 -24.86
CA ALA A 182 23.20 -13.83 -25.78
C ALA A 182 21.67 -13.78 -25.94
N ALA A 183 20.94 -13.64 -24.84
CA ALA A 183 19.47 -13.53 -24.87
C ALA A 183 19.02 -12.28 -25.63
N ARG A 184 19.67 -11.12 -25.44
CA ARG A 184 19.36 -9.89 -26.18
C ARG A 184 19.59 -10.05 -27.69
N ALA A 185 20.65 -10.75 -28.09
CA ALA A 185 20.93 -11.00 -29.50
C ALA A 185 19.88 -11.94 -30.12
N ALA A 186 19.41 -12.93 -29.37
CA ALA A 186 18.44 -13.93 -29.81
C ALA A 186 17.01 -13.37 -29.93
N ASP A 187 16.55 -12.63 -28.91
CA ASP A 187 15.24 -11.96 -28.92
C ASP A 187 15.33 -10.51 -28.42
N PRO A 188 15.56 -9.55 -29.34
CA PRO A 188 15.72 -8.14 -28.97
C PRO A 188 14.47 -7.51 -28.34
N ASN A 189 13.28 -8.09 -28.55
CA ASN A 189 12.01 -7.48 -28.15
C ASN A 189 11.49 -8.00 -26.81
N ALA A 190 11.97 -9.14 -26.33
CA ALA A 190 11.63 -9.64 -25.01
C ALA A 190 12.30 -8.79 -23.91
N LYS A 191 11.60 -8.63 -22.79
CA LYS A 191 12.21 -8.11 -21.56
C LYS A 191 13.12 -9.17 -20.95
N LEU A 192 14.35 -8.80 -20.62
CA LEU A 192 15.33 -9.73 -20.03
C LEU A 192 15.42 -9.52 -18.53
N CYS A 193 14.97 -10.53 -17.77
CA CYS A 193 14.90 -10.49 -16.32
C CYS A 193 15.98 -11.34 -15.66
N TYR A 194 16.50 -10.84 -14.53
CA TYR A 194 17.15 -11.66 -13.51
C TYR A 194 16.11 -12.08 -12.47
N ASN A 195 16.00 -13.36 -12.12
CA ASN A 195 14.98 -13.87 -11.18
C ASN A 195 15.63 -14.59 -9.98
N ASP A 196 15.12 -14.39 -8.76
CA ASP A 196 15.63 -15.03 -7.55
C ASP A 196 14.63 -14.97 -6.38
N TYR A 197 14.82 -15.83 -5.38
CA TYR A 197 14.08 -15.83 -4.12
C TYR A 197 14.91 -15.26 -2.96
N ASN A 198 14.25 -14.94 -1.84
CA ASN A 198 14.89 -14.34 -0.66
C ASN A 198 15.63 -13.03 -0.97
N THR A 199 15.20 -12.37 -2.04
CA THR A 199 15.64 -11.04 -2.47
C THR A 199 14.55 -9.99 -2.23
N ASP A 200 13.60 -10.30 -1.35
CA ASP A 200 12.38 -9.56 -1.09
C ASP A 200 12.57 -8.51 0.03
N ASP A 201 13.35 -8.84 1.06
CA ASP A 201 13.66 -7.93 2.17
C ASP A 201 14.87 -7.05 1.85
N TRP A 202 14.69 -5.74 1.89
CA TRP A 202 15.72 -4.76 1.55
C TRP A 202 16.97 -4.89 2.43
N SER A 203 16.83 -5.36 3.66
CA SER A 203 17.93 -5.50 4.63
C SER A 203 18.81 -6.72 4.39
N HIS A 204 18.36 -7.69 3.58
CA HIS A 204 19.10 -8.93 3.37
C HIS A 204 20.35 -8.73 2.51
N ALA A 205 21.44 -9.41 2.88
CA ALA A 205 22.69 -9.41 2.12
C ALA A 205 22.51 -9.90 0.68
N LYS A 206 21.66 -10.93 0.47
CA LYS A 206 21.31 -11.45 -0.85
C LYS A 206 20.62 -10.38 -1.72
N THR A 207 19.61 -9.70 -1.19
CA THR A 207 18.93 -8.57 -1.87
C THR A 207 19.93 -7.48 -2.26
N GLN A 208 20.80 -7.09 -1.33
CA GLN A 208 21.81 -6.06 -1.57
C GLN A 208 22.85 -6.50 -2.62
N ALA A 209 23.20 -7.78 -2.69
CA ALA A 209 24.12 -8.31 -3.69
C ALA A 209 23.50 -8.30 -5.10
N VAL A 210 22.23 -8.70 -5.23
CA VAL A 210 21.49 -8.59 -6.49
C VAL A 210 21.34 -7.14 -6.92
N TYR A 211 20.98 -6.24 -5.99
CA TYR A 211 20.89 -4.80 -6.26
C TYR A 211 22.20 -4.24 -6.84
N ARG A 212 23.35 -4.54 -6.21
CA ARG A 212 24.67 -4.10 -6.71
C ARG A 212 25.01 -4.68 -8.07
N MET A 213 24.66 -5.93 -8.35
CA MET A 213 24.85 -6.53 -9.67
C MET A 213 24.02 -5.81 -10.73
N VAL A 214 22.74 -5.53 -10.45
CA VAL A 214 21.88 -4.81 -11.40
C VAL A 214 22.40 -3.38 -11.61
N GLN A 215 22.83 -2.70 -10.54
CA GLN A 215 23.43 -1.37 -10.64
C GLN A 215 24.69 -1.36 -11.52
N ASP A 216 25.59 -2.34 -11.33
CA ASP A 216 26.78 -2.54 -12.18
C ASP A 216 26.40 -2.85 -13.64
N PHE A 217 25.42 -3.71 -13.86
CA PHE A 217 24.95 -4.05 -15.20
C PHE A 217 24.40 -2.82 -15.94
N LYS A 218 23.62 -1.99 -15.25
CA LYS A 218 23.11 -0.73 -15.83
C LYS A 218 24.24 0.26 -16.11
N SER A 219 25.25 0.36 -15.24
CA SER A 219 26.38 1.29 -15.45
C SER A 219 27.28 0.88 -16.62
N ARG A 220 27.43 -0.42 -16.89
CA ARG A 220 28.26 -0.96 -17.98
C ARG A 220 27.50 -1.30 -19.26
N GLY A 221 26.19 -1.03 -19.32
CA GLY A 221 25.36 -1.32 -20.50
C GLY A 221 25.15 -2.81 -20.78
N VAL A 222 25.10 -3.65 -19.73
CA VAL A 222 24.62 -5.02 -19.83
C VAL A 222 23.10 -5.00 -20.05
N PRO A 223 22.55 -5.76 -21.02
CA PRO A 223 21.14 -5.63 -21.41
C PRO A 223 20.21 -6.34 -20.43
N ILE A 224 19.95 -5.72 -19.29
CA ILE A 224 18.95 -6.13 -18.30
C ILE A 224 17.79 -5.14 -18.27
N ASP A 225 16.57 -5.65 -18.38
CA ASP A 225 15.35 -4.84 -18.41
C ASP A 225 14.53 -4.99 -17.14
N CYS A 226 14.65 -6.12 -16.44
CA CYS A 226 13.81 -6.41 -15.28
C CYS A 226 14.51 -7.21 -14.18
N VAL A 227 13.93 -7.13 -12.98
CA VAL A 227 14.22 -8.03 -11.86
C VAL A 227 12.92 -8.72 -11.45
N GLY A 228 12.95 -10.05 -11.46
CA GLY A 228 11.92 -10.93 -10.94
C GLY A 228 12.17 -11.23 -9.47
N LEU A 229 11.17 -10.98 -8.63
CA LEU A 229 11.16 -11.40 -7.23
C LEU A 229 10.22 -12.58 -7.12
N GLN A 230 10.76 -13.77 -6.80
CA GLN A 230 9.96 -14.99 -6.70
C GLN A 230 8.87 -14.84 -5.63
N SER A 231 9.21 -14.25 -4.48
CA SER A 231 8.25 -13.92 -3.42
C SER A 231 7.51 -15.13 -2.85
N HIS A 232 8.28 -16.20 -2.61
CA HIS A 232 7.86 -17.40 -1.88
C HIS A 232 7.81 -17.17 -0.37
N PHE A 233 6.75 -16.54 0.14
CA PHE A 233 6.66 -16.15 1.53
C PHE A 233 6.17 -17.28 2.44
N ASN A 234 6.87 -17.50 3.55
CA ASN A 234 6.57 -18.53 4.54
C ASN A 234 7.15 -18.14 5.91
N ASN A 235 6.98 -18.99 6.93
CA ASN A 235 7.47 -18.70 8.28
C ASN A 235 8.99 -18.46 8.37
N ASN A 236 9.80 -19.09 7.51
CA ASN A 236 11.26 -18.91 7.48
C ASN A 236 11.71 -17.72 6.64
N SER A 237 10.85 -17.24 5.73
CA SER A 237 11.12 -16.12 4.84
C SER A 237 9.83 -15.32 4.71
N PRO A 238 9.45 -14.57 5.75
CA PRO A 238 8.17 -13.90 5.81
C PRO A 238 8.13 -12.72 4.83
N TYR A 239 6.92 -12.30 4.47
CA TYR A 239 6.68 -11.04 3.78
C TYR A 239 7.27 -9.88 4.61
N PRO A 240 8.23 -9.11 4.08
CA PRO A 240 8.90 -8.08 4.85
C PRO A 240 8.15 -6.74 4.78
N SER A 241 8.17 -5.98 5.87
CA SER A 241 7.53 -4.65 5.92
C SER A 241 8.16 -3.63 4.96
N ASN A 242 9.39 -3.88 4.51
CA ASN A 242 10.13 -3.06 3.56
C ASN A 242 10.05 -3.58 2.10
N TYR A 243 9.14 -4.51 1.78
CA TYR A 243 9.03 -5.12 0.45
C TYR A 243 8.87 -4.07 -0.68
N ARG A 244 8.00 -3.07 -0.49
CA ARG A 244 7.88 -1.92 -1.41
C ARG A 244 9.19 -1.16 -1.61
N THR A 245 10.00 -1.01 -0.56
CA THR A 245 11.32 -0.37 -0.66
C THR A 245 12.21 -1.17 -1.59
N THR A 246 12.22 -2.50 -1.50
CA THR A 246 12.95 -3.36 -2.43
C THR A 246 12.50 -3.15 -3.88
N LEU A 247 11.19 -3.23 -4.13
CA LEU A 247 10.63 -3.03 -5.48
C LEU A 247 10.99 -1.66 -6.05
N SER A 248 10.81 -0.59 -5.28
CA SER A 248 11.09 0.79 -5.70
C SER A 248 12.60 1.06 -5.88
N SER A 249 13.46 0.43 -5.08
CA SER A 249 14.92 0.54 -5.22
C SER A 249 15.42 -0.07 -6.52
N PHE A 250 14.96 -1.26 -6.90
CA PHE A 250 15.29 -1.84 -8.21
C PHE A 250 14.72 -0.98 -9.34
N ALA A 251 13.47 -0.53 -9.23
CA ALA A 251 12.86 0.37 -10.20
C ALA A 251 13.66 1.66 -10.43
N ALA A 252 14.26 2.22 -9.38
CA ALA A 252 15.09 3.43 -9.45
C ALA A 252 16.39 3.24 -10.25
N LEU A 253 16.86 2.00 -10.46
CA LEU A 253 17.97 1.69 -11.36
C LEU A 253 17.59 1.69 -12.85
N GLY A 254 16.32 1.98 -13.18
CA GLY A 254 15.83 2.00 -14.55
C GLY A 254 15.60 0.61 -15.14
N VAL A 255 15.29 -0.38 -14.29
CA VAL A 255 14.74 -1.68 -14.67
C VAL A 255 13.30 -1.77 -14.21
N ASP A 256 12.51 -2.59 -14.87
CA ASP A 256 11.19 -2.97 -14.38
C ASP A 256 11.29 -4.01 -13.26
N VAL A 257 10.26 -4.10 -12.43
CA VAL A 257 10.15 -5.16 -11.41
C VAL A 257 8.93 -6.03 -11.67
N GLN A 258 9.05 -7.31 -11.40
CA GLN A 258 8.00 -8.29 -11.62
C GLN A 258 7.94 -9.22 -10.41
N ILE A 259 6.75 -9.46 -9.87
CA ILE A 259 6.56 -10.50 -8.85
C ILE A 259 6.24 -11.78 -9.61
N THR A 260 7.08 -12.79 -9.50
CA THR A 260 7.17 -13.85 -10.53
C THR A 260 6.64 -15.20 -10.09
N GLU A 261 6.69 -15.53 -8.80
CA GLU A 261 6.38 -16.87 -8.29
C GLU A 261 5.61 -16.82 -6.96
N LEU A 262 4.71 -15.83 -6.83
CA LEU A 262 4.05 -15.53 -5.56
C LEU A 262 3.27 -16.73 -5.03
N ASP A 263 3.65 -17.17 -3.85
CA ASP A 263 2.87 -18.04 -2.99
C ASP A 263 3.13 -17.64 -1.52
N ILE A 264 2.11 -17.74 -0.67
CA ILE A 264 2.22 -17.33 0.73
C ILE A 264 1.65 -18.43 1.61
N GLU A 265 2.47 -19.04 2.47
CA GLU A 265 2.05 -20.08 3.42
C GLU A 265 0.76 -19.68 4.16
N GLY A 266 -0.27 -20.54 4.09
CA GLY A 266 -1.60 -20.32 4.67
C GLY A 266 -2.51 -19.33 3.91
N ALA A 267 -1.99 -18.66 2.88
CA ALA A 267 -2.66 -17.64 2.09
C ALA A 267 -3.42 -16.57 2.92
N PRO A 268 -2.75 -15.87 3.87
CA PRO A 268 -3.38 -14.80 4.64
C PRO A 268 -3.86 -13.66 3.73
N PRO A 269 -5.17 -13.30 3.74
CA PRO A 269 -5.71 -12.30 2.83
C PRO A 269 -5.04 -10.93 2.93
N THR A 270 -4.68 -10.53 4.16
CA THR A 270 -3.99 -9.25 4.42
C THR A 270 -2.64 -9.18 3.70
N THR A 271 -1.85 -10.25 3.75
CA THR A 271 -0.51 -10.28 3.15
C THR A 271 -0.59 -10.30 1.63
N TYR A 272 -1.48 -11.10 1.05
CA TYR A 272 -1.74 -11.08 -0.39
C TYR A 272 -2.18 -9.68 -0.87
N GLY A 273 -3.10 -9.04 -0.14
CA GLY A 273 -3.51 -7.66 -0.42
C GLY A 273 -2.39 -6.63 -0.25
N ASN A 274 -1.46 -6.83 0.68
CA ASN A 274 -0.28 -5.98 0.86
C ASN A 274 0.65 -6.08 -0.37
N VAL A 275 0.99 -7.29 -0.80
CA VAL A 275 1.87 -7.54 -1.96
C VAL A 275 1.31 -6.87 -3.22
N VAL A 276 0.01 -6.98 -3.46
CA VAL A 276 -0.65 -6.32 -4.60
C VAL A 276 -0.55 -4.81 -4.51
N ARG A 277 -0.85 -4.23 -3.34
CA ARG A 277 -0.72 -2.77 -3.13
C ARG A 277 0.71 -2.28 -3.30
N ASP A 278 1.70 -3.06 -2.90
CA ASP A 278 3.11 -2.72 -3.09
C ASP A 278 3.51 -2.70 -4.57
N CYS A 279 3.05 -3.67 -5.37
CA CYS A 279 3.24 -3.62 -6.82
C CYS A 279 2.49 -2.43 -7.46
N LEU A 280 1.26 -2.17 -7.03
CA LEU A 280 0.48 -1.03 -7.55
C LEU A 280 1.14 0.33 -7.25
N ALA A 281 1.78 0.46 -6.08
CA ALA A 281 2.49 1.66 -5.66
C ALA A 281 3.82 1.92 -6.41
N VAL A 282 4.37 0.92 -7.11
CA VAL A 282 5.60 1.05 -7.90
C VAL A 282 5.26 1.08 -9.37
N ALA A 283 5.44 2.24 -10.03
CA ALA A 283 5.04 2.44 -11.43
C ALA A 283 5.70 1.45 -12.41
N ARG A 284 6.93 1.02 -12.11
CA ARG A 284 7.67 0.02 -12.90
C ARG A 284 7.40 -1.42 -12.50
N CYS A 285 6.49 -1.69 -11.56
CA CYS A 285 6.02 -3.04 -11.31
C CYS A 285 5.03 -3.46 -12.39
N ASN A 286 5.44 -4.34 -13.31
CA ASN A 286 4.62 -4.68 -14.47
C ASN A 286 3.49 -5.67 -14.20
N GLY A 287 3.54 -6.41 -13.09
CA GLY A 287 2.53 -7.40 -12.77
C GLY A 287 3.00 -8.45 -11.77
N ILE A 288 2.07 -9.36 -11.48
CA ILE A 288 2.20 -10.40 -10.45
C ILE A 288 1.85 -11.74 -11.08
N THR A 289 2.67 -12.77 -10.86
CA THR A 289 2.38 -14.15 -11.18
C THR A 289 2.33 -14.97 -9.90
N VAL A 290 1.25 -15.72 -9.68
CA VAL A 290 1.16 -16.70 -8.58
C VAL A 290 1.66 -18.08 -9.04
N TRP A 291 2.33 -18.82 -8.16
CA TRP A 291 3.00 -20.08 -8.55
C TRP A 291 2.08 -21.30 -8.53
N GLY A 292 1.01 -21.21 -9.31
CA GLY A 292 0.01 -22.26 -9.53
C GLY A 292 -1.41 -21.68 -9.58
N ILE A 293 -2.41 -22.56 -9.77
CA ILE A 293 -3.83 -22.16 -9.82
C ILE A 293 -4.54 -22.52 -8.52
N ARG A 294 -4.76 -23.82 -8.26
CA ARG A 294 -5.36 -24.31 -7.00
C ARG A 294 -4.27 -24.70 -6.02
N ASP A 295 -4.57 -24.71 -4.72
CA ASP A 295 -3.65 -25.21 -3.69
C ASP A 295 -3.11 -26.62 -4.03
N SER A 296 -3.93 -27.50 -4.58
CA SER A 296 -3.54 -28.84 -5.04
C SER A 296 -2.57 -28.84 -6.23
N ASP A 297 -2.46 -27.74 -6.96
CA ASP A 297 -1.56 -27.60 -8.09
C ASP A 297 -0.19 -27.05 -7.68
N SER A 298 -0.03 -26.54 -6.44
CA SER A 298 1.21 -25.95 -5.93
C SER A 298 2.27 -27.01 -5.64
N TRP A 299 3.53 -26.69 -5.94
CA TRP A 299 4.70 -27.44 -5.47
C TRP A 299 4.83 -27.51 -3.93
N ARG A 300 4.12 -26.62 -3.22
CA ARG A 300 4.03 -26.56 -1.75
C ARG A 300 2.60 -26.77 -1.26
N ALA A 301 1.86 -27.70 -1.88
CA ALA A 301 0.44 -27.92 -1.62
C ALA A 301 0.07 -28.06 -0.12
N SER A 302 0.94 -28.66 0.70
CA SER A 302 0.72 -28.80 2.15
C SER A 302 0.61 -27.47 2.91
N GLN A 303 1.12 -26.38 2.34
CA GLN A 303 1.06 -25.03 2.90
C GLN A 303 -0.20 -24.28 2.48
N THR A 304 -1.03 -24.83 1.59
CA THR A 304 -2.22 -24.18 1.01
C THR A 304 -1.99 -22.72 0.58
N PRO A 305 -0.99 -22.43 -0.28
CA PRO A 305 -0.46 -21.09 -0.36
C PRO A 305 -1.05 -20.21 -1.46
N LEU A 306 -2.02 -20.70 -2.25
CA LEU A 306 -2.54 -20.05 -3.45
C LEU A 306 -3.93 -19.43 -3.24
N LEU A 307 -4.55 -18.92 -4.31
CA LEU A 307 -5.79 -18.13 -4.27
C LEU A 307 -7.06 -18.98 -4.42
N PHE A 308 -6.94 -20.22 -4.90
CA PHE A 308 -8.07 -21.14 -5.07
C PHE A 308 -7.85 -22.41 -4.25
N ASN A 309 -8.93 -22.92 -3.66
CA ASN A 309 -8.89 -24.20 -2.95
C ASN A 309 -8.80 -25.38 -3.94
N ASN A 310 -8.62 -26.60 -3.41
CA ASN A 310 -8.46 -27.83 -4.22
C ASN A 310 -9.61 -28.10 -5.20
N SER A 311 -10.82 -27.65 -4.89
CA SER A 311 -12.00 -27.81 -5.75
C SER A 311 -12.19 -26.67 -6.75
N GLY A 312 -11.31 -25.66 -6.75
CA GLY A 312 -11.40 -24.48 -7.63
C GLY A 312 -12.22 -23.31 -7.08
N GLY A 313 -12.69 -23.39 -5.84
CA GLY A 313 -13.36 -22.29 -5.16
C GLY A 313 -12.40 -21.17 -4.76
N LYS A 314 -12.84 -19.92 -4.86
CA LYS A 314 -12.08 -18.72 -4.44
C LYS A 314 -11.85 -18.74 -2.94
N LYS A 315 -10.61 -18.49 -2.48
CA LYS A 315 -10.27 -18.33 -1.06
C LYS A 315 -10.42 -16.86 -0.65
N PRO A 316 -10.50 -16.52 0.65
CA PRO A 316 -10.52 -15.12 1.10
C PRO A 316 -9.35 -14.27 0.60
N ALA A 317 -8.19 -14.90 0.32
CA ALA A 317 -7.06 -14.22 -0.31
C ALA A 317 -7.34 -13.76 -1.75
N TYR A 318 -8.13 -14.52 -2.52
CA TYR A 318 -8.56 -14.10 -3.86
C TYR A 318 -9.33 -12.78 -3.76
N ASP A 319 -10.29 -12.68 -2.84
CA ASP A 319 -11.12 -11.48 -2.71
C ASP A 319 -10.30 -10.27 -2.27
N ALA A 320 -9.29 -10.48 -1.40
CA ALA A 320 -8.36 -9.42 -1.00
C ALA A 320 -7.47 -8.95 -2.16
N VAL A 321 -6.97 -9.87 -3.00
CA VAL A 321 -6.23 -9.52 -4.22
C VAL A 321 -7.11 -8.74 -5.19
N LEU A 322 -8.30 -9.27 -5.51
CA LEU A 322 -9.22 -8.62 -6.43
C LEU A 322 -9.63 -7.23 -5.93
N SER A 323 -9.93 -7.12 -4.63
CA SER A 323 -10.22 -5.83 -3.99
C SER A 323 -9.05 -4.86 -4.08
N ALA A 324 -7.80 -5.33 -3.90
CA ALA A 324 -6.63 -4.48 -4.03
C ALA A 324 -6.38 -4.05 -5.49
N LEU A 325 -6.59 -4.93 -6.47
CA LEU A 325 -6.49 -4.58 -7.89
C LEU A 325 -7.58 -3.58 -8.33
N ASN A 326 -8.80 -3.74 -7.82
CA ASN A 326 -9.95 -2.89 -8.13
C ASN A 326 -9.99 -1.61 -7.30
N SER A 327 -9.28 -1.55 -6.18
CA SER A 327 -9.04 -0.29 -5.49
C SER A 327 -8.33 0.62 -6.49
N GLY A 328 -8.94 1.76 -6.81
CA GLY A 328 -8.37 2.71 -7.75
C GLY A 328 -6.94 3.01 -7.34
N SER A 329 -6.05 3.04 -8.33
CA SER A 329 -4.63 3.25 -8.17
C SER A 329 -4.36 4.30 -7.10
N ILE A 330 -3.66 3.91 -6.03
CA ILE A 330 -2.89 4.84 -5.19
C ILE A 330 -1.55 5.00 -5.89
N PRO A 331 -1.27 6.11 -6.60
CA PRO A 331 0.10 6.51 -6.80
C PRO A 331 0.66 6.92 -5.42
N PRO A 332 1.96 6.71 -5.15
CA PRO A 332 2.62 7.49 -4.11
C PRO A 332 2.42 8.99 -4.44
N PRO A 333 2.46 9.91 -3.46
CA PRO A 333 2.28 11.34 -3.72
C PRO A 333 3.33 11.80 -4.74
N GLY A 334 2.89 12.00 -5.97
CA GLY A 334 3.74 12.19 -7.14
C GLY A 334 2.97 11.92 -8.43
N GLY A 335 2.06 12.81 -8.81
CA GLY A 335 1.48 12.78 -10.15
C GLY A 335 0.17 13.51 -10.42
N SER A 336 -0.61 13.93 -9.41
CA SER A 336 -1.64 14.95 -9.65
C SER A 336 -0.95 16.31 -9.62
N ASN A 337 -1.00 17.01 -10.75
CA ASN A 337 -0.60 18.42 -10.79
C ASN A 337 -1.62 19.21 -9.96
N CYS A 338 -1.45 19.28 -8.64
CA CYS A 338 -2.27 20.08 -7.73
C CYS A 338 -2.04 21.60 -7.94
N SER A 339 -1.78 22.02 -9.18
CA SER A 339 -1.49 23.40 -9.58
C SER A 339 -2.61 24.36 -9.26
N ALA A 340 -3.86 23.88 -9.21
CA ALA A 340 -4.96 24.72 -8.76
C ALA A 340 -5.05 24.79 -7.23
N GLY A 341 -4.42 23.88 -6.49
CA GLY A 341 -4.38 23.88 -5.02
C GLY A 341 -5.15 22.71 -4.40
N TYR A 342 -5.50 22.87 -3.12
CA TYR A 342 -6.10 21.81 -2.30
C TYR A 342 -7.49 22.19 -1.78
N VAL A 343 -8.36 21.21 -1.59
CA VAL A 343 -9.69 21.34 -0.96
C VAL A 343 -9.86 20.34 0.18
N GLY A 344 -10.62 20.71 1.21
CA GLY A 344 -10.90 19.85 2.36
C GLY A 344 -12.15 19.02 2.13
N LEU A 345 -11.98 17.71 1.94
CA LEU A 345 -13.09 16.76 2.01
C LEU A 345 -13.36 16.45 3.49
N THR A 346 -14.58 16.69 3.97
CA THR A 346 -14.91 16.47 5.37
C THR A 346 -16.22 15.71 5.55
N PHE A 347 -16.27 14.87 6.60
CA PHE A 347 -17.42 14.02 6.92
C PHE A 347 -17.77 14.15 8.40
N ASP A 348 -19.00 14.57 8.67
CA ASP A 348 -19.54 14.73 10.01
C ASP A 348 -20.33 13.49 10.44
N ASP A 349 -20.70 13.46 11.73
CA ASP A 349 -21.52 12.43 12.36
C ASP A 349 -20.95 11.00 12.37
N GLY A 350 -19.69 10.81 12.01
CA GLY A 350 -19.04 9.50 12.09
C GLY A 350 -18.68 9.06 13.52
N PRO A 351 -18.18 7.83 13.70
CA PRO A 351 -18.26 6.72 12.74
C PRO A 351 -19.65 6.03 12.76
N ASN A 352 -20.12 5.59 11.59
CA ASN A 352 -21.31 4.79 11.38
C ASN A 352 -20.92 3.38 10.89
N SER A 353 -21.35 2.32 11.60
CA SER A 353 -20.97 0.94 11.29
C SER A 353 -21.38 0.44 9.90
N SER A 354 -22.42 1.03 9.30
CA SER A 354 -22.92 0.63 7.98
C SER A 354 -22.17 1.34 6.85
N THR A 355 -21.85 2.62 7.03
CA THR A 355 -21.35 3.47 5.95
C THR A 355 -19.88 3.83 6.08
N THR A 356 -19.30 4.00 7.29
CA THR A 356 -17.87 4.34 7.45
C THR A 356 -16.95 3.35 6.76
N PRO A 357 -17.14 2.00 6.85
CA PRO A 357 -16.29 1.08 6.10
C PRO A 357 -16.35 1.30 4.59
N GLN A 358 -17.54 1.58 4.06
CA GLN A 358 -17.75 1.82 2.64
C GLN A 358 -17.17 3.17 2.21
N LEU A 359 -17.33 4.20 3.03
CA LEU A 359 -16.78 5.54 2.82
C LEU A 359 -15.24 5.51 2.83
N LEU A 360 -14.64 4.83 3.80
CA LEU A 360 -13.19 4.60 3.84
C LEU A 360 -12.72 3.84 2.61
N ASN A 361 -13.46 2.81 2.17
CA ASN A 361 -13.14 2.09 0.93
C ASN A 361 -13.25 3.00 -0.30
N ALA A 362 -14.26 3.85 -0.39
CA ALA A 362 -14.45 4.78 -1.50
C ALA A 362 -13.34 5.83 -1.56
N LEU A 363 -12.96 6.43 -0.42
CA LEU A 363 -11.87 7.40 -0.32
C LEU A 363 -10.50 6.78 -0.63
N ARG A 364 -10.21 5.58 -0.09
CA ARG A 364 -8.98 4.84 -0.40
C ARG A 364 -8.92 4.47 -1.89
N SER A 365 -10.04 4.01 -2.46
CA SER A 365 -10.13 3.69 -3.89
C SER A 365 -9.98 4.91 -4.77
N ALA A 366 -10.41 6.08 -4.29
CA ALA A 366 -10.21 7.34 -5.00
C ALA A 366 -8.83 7.97 -4.75
N GLY A 367 -7.97 7.34 -3.93
CA GLY A 367 -6.61 7.82 -3.65
C GLY A 367 -6.54 9.13 -2.88
N VAL A 368 -7.59 9.49 -2.14
CA VAL A 368 -7.68 10.75 -1.39
C VAL A 368 -7.79 10.52 0.11
N ARG A 369 -7.38 11.53 0.88
CA ARG A 369 -7.54 11.59 2.34
C ARG A 369 -8.62 12.64 2.66
N ALA A 370 -9.28 12.47 3.80
CA ALA A 370 -10.33 13.36 4.28
C ALA A 370 -10.26 13.54 5.80
N THR A 371 -10.97 14.54 6.31
CA THR A 371 -11.12 14.79 7.76
C THR A 371 -12.50 14.36 8.23
N PHE A 372 -12.55 13.48 9.23
CA PHE A 372 -13.78 12.99 9.84
C PHE A 372 -14.02 13.70 11.17
N PHE A 373 -15.11 14.45 11.31
CA PHE A 373 -15.54 15.04 12.57
C PHE A 373 -16.48 14.05 13.26
N ASN A 374 -15.94 13.30 14.22
CA ASN A 374 -16.68 12.21 14.84
C ASN A 374 -17.39 12.65 16.13
N VAL A 375 -18.59 12.11 16.33
CA VAL A 375 -19.38 12.29 17.56
C VAL A 375 -18.86 11.33 18.63
N GLY A 376 -18.57 11.84 19.83
CA GLY A 376 -17.91 11.09 20.90
C GLY A 376 -18.63 9.80 21.30
N GLN A 377 -19.97 9.81 21.41
CA GLN A 377 -20.74 8.60 21.67
C GLN A 377 -20.56 7.51 20.59
N ARG A 378 -20.46 7.90 19.31
CA ARG A 378 -20.24 6.95 18.21
C ARG A 378 -18.82 6.39 18.21
N VAL A 379 -17.84 7.20 18.60
CA VAL A 379 -16.45 6.76 18.83
C VAL A 379 -16.40 5.73 19.95
N GLN A 380 -17.08 5.98 21.07
CA GLN A 380 -17.15 5.05 22.20
C GLN A 380 -17.79 3.72 21.80
N GLN A 381 -18.82 3.75 20.97
CA GLN A 381 -19.50 2.54 20.47
C GLN A 381 -18.66 1.79 19.41
N ASN A 382 -17.86 2.51 18.62
CA ASN A 382 -17.11 1.95 17.49
C ASN A 382 -15.62 2.38 17.52
N PRO A 383 -14.86 2.05 18.58
CA PRO A 383 -13.47 2.50 18.72
C PRO A 383 -12.56 1.88 17.66
N ALA A 384 -12.78 0.62 17.28
CA ALA A 384 -12.04 -0.04 16.20
C ALA A 384 -12.32 0.57 14.83
N LEU A 385 -13.55 1.04 14.58
CA LEU A 385 -13.90 1.70 13.33
C LEU A 385 -13.27 3.11 13.26
N THR A 386 -13.25 3.83 14.38
CA THR A 386 -12.51 5.09 14.51
C THR A 386 -11.02 4.89 14.24
N ARG A 387 -10.41 3.86 14.82
CA ARG A 387 -9.03 3.45 14.54
C ARG A 387 -8.82 3.19 13.04
N SER A 388 -9.75 2.52 12.38
CA SER A 388 -9.67 2.21 10.95
C SER A 388 -9.68 3.44 10.04
N GLN A 389 -10.27 4.56 10.49
CA GLN A 389 -10.18 5.84 9.78
C GLN A 389 -8.72 6.35 9.78
N ILE A 390 -8.03 6.30 10.92
CA ILE A 390 -6.61 6.68 10.97
C ILE A 390 -5.73 5.66 10.23
N ASP A 391 -6.03 4.37 10.34
CA ASP A 391 -5.27 3.33 9.62
C ASP A 391 -5.45 3.45 8.09
N ALA A 392 -6.58 4.03 7.65
CA ALA A 392 -6.80 4.45 6.27
C ALA A 392 -6.01 5.72 5.87
N GLY A 393 -5.32 6.35 6.81
CA GLY A 393 -4.65 7.63 6.64
C GLY A 393 -5.58 8.84 6.77
N MET A 394 -6.83 8.71 7.22
CA MET A 394 -7.70 9.88 7.39
C MET A 394 -7.29 10.72 8.60
N TRP A 395 -7.74 11.97 8.65
CA TRP A 395 -7.64 12.81 9.84
C TRP A 395 -8.95 12.75 10.62
N VAL A 396 -8.88 12.94 11.94
CA VAL A 396 -10.06 12.93 12.80
C VAL A 396 -10.12 14.21 13.62
N GLY A 397 -11.31 14.81 13.66
CA GLY A 397 -11.69 15.99 14.42
C GLY A 397 -12.77 15.68 15.45
N ASN A 398 -12.97 16.61 16.37
CA ASN A 398 -13.97 16.55 17.41
C ASN A 398 -15.33 17.10 16.89
N HIS A 399 -16.43 16.40 17.17
CA HIS A 399 -17.78 16.85 16.83
C HIS A 399 -18.73 16.81 18.03
N SER A 400 -18.26 17.18 19.22
CA SER A 400 -18.97 17.07 20.51
C SER A 400 -19.30 15.62 20.91
N TRP A 401 -19.86 15.42 22.10
CA TRP A 401 -20.11 14.08 22.66
C TRP A 401 -21.45 13.53 22.18
N THR A 402 -22.50 14.35 22.28
CA THR A 402 -23.89 13.96 21.99
C THR A 402 -24.52 14.66 20.79
N HIS A 403 -23.76 15.49 20.06
CA HIS A 403 -24.25 16.33 18.96
C HIS A 403 -25.37 17.33 19.38
N PRO A 404 -25.19 18.14 20.46
CA PRO A 404 -26.22 19.09 20.92
C PRO A 404 -26.12 20.47 20.25
N HIS A 405 -27.15 21.30 20.42
CA HIS A 405 -27.12 22.73 20.12
C HIS A 405 -26.25 23.49 21.14
N LEU A 406 -24.94 23.50 20.94
CA LEU A 406 -23.96 24.03 21.91
C LEU A 406 -24.21 25.48 22.32
N THR A 407 -24.81 26.31 21.45
CA THR A 407 -25.12 27.71 21.77
C THR A 407 -26.20 27.88 22.84
N GLN A 408 -26.95 26.82 23.14
CA GLN A 408 -27.99 26.80 24.19
C GLN A 408 -27.47 26.23 25.52
N MET A 409 -26.18 25.87 25.59
CA MET A 409 -25.57 25.23 26.75
C MET A 409 -24.68 26.20 27.53
N THR A 410 -24.47 25.90 28.81
CA THR A 410 -23.51 26.62 29.66
C THR A 410 -22.06 26.25 29.29
N ALA A 411 -21.10 27.09 29.63
CA ALA A 411 -19.68 26.82 29.39
C ALA A 411 -19.22 25.47 29.96
N ALA A 412 -19.66 25.11 31.18
CA ALA A 412 -19.30 23.84 31.80
C ALA A 412 -19.86 22.62 31.04
N GLN A 413 -21.08 22.73 30.49
CA GLN A 413 -21.67 21.69 29.68
C GLN A 413 -20.95 21.54 28.33
N ILE A 414 -20.60 22.66 27.68
CA ILE A 414 -19.79 22.64 26.45
C ILE A 414 -18.41 22.02 26.71
N THR A 415 -17.75 22.37 27.83
CA THR A 415 -16.46 21.77 28.22
C THR A 415 -16.59 20.27 28.38
N SER A 416 -17.68 19.79 29.00
CA SER A 416 -17.96 18.37 29.16
C SER A 416 -18.10 17.67 27.79
N GLU A 417 -18.91 18.23 26.89
CA GLU A 417 -19.12 17.70 25.54
C GLU A 417 -17.80 17.57 24.75
N LEU A 418 -16.97 18.63 24.74
CA LEU A 418 -15.74 18.61 23.96
C LEU A 418 -14.66 17.74 24.61
N SER A 419 -14.48 17.80 25.92
CA SER A 419 -13.42 17.06 26.63
C SER A 419 -13.67 15.55 26.65
N GLN A 420 -14.91 15.09 26.79
CA GLN A 420 -15.23 13.66 26.69
C GLN A 420 -14.94 13.12 25.28
N THR A 421 -15.27 13.88 24.23
CA THR A 421 -14.95 13.50 22.85
C THR A 421 -13.45 13.47 22.60
N GLN A 422 -12.68 14.43 23.13
CA GLN A 422 -11.22 14.39 23.08
C GLN A 422 -10.67 13.10 23.70
N GLN A 423 -11.18 12.71 24.87
CA GLN A 423 -10.75 11.51 25.57
C GLN A 423 -11.06 10.24 24.78
N ALA A 424 -12.28 10.09 24.27
CA ALA A 424 -12.65 8.91 23.49
C ALA A 424 -11.85 8.81 22.18
N LEU A 425 -11.63 9.94 21.50
CA LEU A 425 -10.80 9.98 20.29
C LEU A 425 -9.34 9.63 20.58
N GLN A 426 -8.76 10.18 21.65
CA GLN A 426 -7.40 9.83 22.08
C GLN A 426 -7.29 8.35 22.46
N GLN A 427 -8.29 7.77 23.12
CA GLN A 427 -8.30 6.35 23.47
C GLN A 427 -8.40 5.44 22.24
N ALA A 428 -9.28 5.78 21.28
CA ALA A 428 -9.47 4.99 20.07
C ALA A 428 -8.31 5.12 19.07
N THR A 429 -7.72 6.31 18.96
CA THR A 429 -6.79 6.67 17.87
C THR A 429 -5.34 6.90 18.33
N GLY A 430 -5.08 6.97 19.62
CA GLY A 430 -3.78 7.40 20.12
C GLY A 430 -3.43 8.86 19.78
N GLN A 431 -4.34 9.61 19.17
CA GLN A 431 -4.15 11.01 18.75
C GLN A 431 -5.21 11.89 19.42
N THR A 432 -4.78 13.06 19.91
CA THR A 432 -5.68 14.08 20.45
C THR A 432 -6.02 15.03 19.31
N PRO A 433 -7.29 15.09 18.85
CA PRO A 433 -7.68 15.98 17.77
C PRO A 433 -7.39 17.44 18.10
N ARG A 434 -7.03 18.22 17.08
CA ARG A 434 -6.86 19.67 17.16
C ARG A 434 -7.93 20.46 16.42
N LEU A 435 -8.74 19.76 15.64
CA LEU A 435 -9.82 20.35 14.88
C LEU A 435 -11.13 20.02 15.56
N PHE A 436 -12.03 20.98 15.56
CA PHE A 436 -13.38 20.86 16.08
C PHE A 436 -14.34 21.42 15.04
N ARG A 437 -15.48 20.76 14.87
CA ARG A 437 -16.61 21.32 14.14
C ARG A 437 -17.82 21.35 15.06
N PRO A 438 -18.49 22.50 15.25
CA PRO A 438 -19.70 22.54 16.07
C PRO A 438 -20.85 21.81 15.36
N PRO A 439 -21.63 20.98 16.08
CA PRO A 439 -22.91 20.48 15.60
C PRO A 439 -23.76 21.58 14.99
N TYR A 440 -24.42 21.29 13.87
CA TYR A 440 -25.26 22.23 13.11
C TYR A 440 -24.53 23.49 12.61
N GLY A 441 -23.21 23.60 12.77
CA GLY A 441 -22.45 24.81 12.49
C GLY A 441 -22.69 25.95 13.50
N GLU A 442 -23.29 25.66 14.65
CA GLU A 442 -23.70 26.68 15.62
C GLU A 442 -22.55 27.07 16.56
N THR A 443 -22.15 28.34 16.51
CA THR A 443 -21.03 28.86 17.34
C THR A 443 -21.32 30.25 17.90
N ASN A 444 -20.91 30.50 19.14
CA ASN A 444 -20.98 31.80 19.80
C ASN A 444 -19.70 32.07 20.62
N SER A 445 -19.64 33.19 21.33
CA SER A 445 -18.45 33.55 22.13
C SER A 445 -18.11 32.51 23.20
N THR A 446 -19.12 31.86 23.79
CA THR A 446 -18.94 30.83 24.82
C THR A 446 -18.34 29.55 24.22
N VAL A 447 -18.85 29.09 23.08
CA VAL A 447 -18.29 27.92 22.36
C VAL A 447 -16.84 28.17 21.96
N ARG A 448 -16.56 29.34 21.36
CA ARG A 448 -15.19 29.73 20.95
C ARG A 448 -14.23 29.87 22.14
N GLN A 449 -14.71 30.31 23.30
CA GLN A 449 -13.89 30.36 24.51
C GLN A 449 -13.51 28.94 24.97
N VAL A 450 -14.48 28.03 25.03
CA VAL A 450 -14.25 26.67 25.52
C VAL A 450 -13.37 25.85 24.57
N GLN A 451 -13.61 25.91 23.25
CA GLN A 451 -12.77 25.18 22.30
C GLN A 451 -11.30 25.67 22.36
N ALA A 452 -11.08 26.99 22.54
CA ALA A 452 -9.74 27.56 22.64
C ALA A 452 -9.02 27.08 23.92
N GLN A 453 -9.74 26.94 25.04
CA GLN A 453 -9.19 26.36 26.27
C GLN A 453 -8.73 24.91 26.10
N LEU A 454 -9.35 24.17 25.17
CA LEU A 454 -9.00 22.79 24.83
C LEU A 454 -8.00 22.68 23.68
N GLY A 455 -7.50 23.80 23.14
CA GLY A 455 -6.57 23.82 22.02
C GLY A 455 -7.19 23.35 20.70
N LEU A 456 -8.50 23.53 20.54
CA LEU A 456 -9.27 23.15 19.36
C LEU A 456 -9.49 24.35 18.44
N THR A 457 -9.25 24.13 17.16
CA THR A 457 -9.55 25.09 16.09
C THR A 457 -10.87 24.73 15.43
N GLU A 458 -11.80 25.69 15.42
CA GLU A 458 -13.10 25.54 14.77
C GLU A 458 -12.95 25.52 13.24
N VAL A 459 -13.60 24.54 12.62
CA VAL A 459 -13.57 24.31 11.17
C VAL A 459 -14.99 24.32 10.63
N MET A 460 -15.30 25.34 9.85
CA MET A 460 -16.54 25.46 9.09
C MET A 460 -16.36 24.93 7.66
N TRP A 461 -17.37 25.12 6.81
CA TRP A 461 -17.34 24.75 5.40
C TRP A 461 -17.63 25.95 4.50
N THR A 462 -17.14 25.88 3.26
CA THR A 462 -17.45 26.84 2.19
C THR A 462 -18.52 26.31 1.23
N VAL A 463 -18.73 24.99 1.21
CA VAL A 463 -19.71 24.32 0.36
C VAL A 463 -20.49 23.33 1.23
N ASP A 464 -21.81 23.39 1.21
CA ASP A 464 -22.68 22.39 1.83
C ASP A 464 -23.19 21.43 0.74
N SER A 465 -22.95 20.13 0.91
CA SER A 465 -23.44 19.13 -0.03
C SER A 465 -24.95 18.91 0.03
N GLN A 466 -25.58 19.31 1.14
CA GLN A 466 -26.99 19.06 1.44
C GLN A 466 -27.36 17.57 1.46
N ASP A 467 -26.38 16.68 1.67
CA ASP A 467 -26.60 15.23 1.75
C ASP A 467 -27.57 14.83 2.87
N TRP A 468 -27.55 15.57 3.98
CA TRP A 468 -28.49 15.46 5.08
C TRP A 468 -29.95 15.79 4.70
N ASN A 469 -30.16 16.50 3.59
CA ASN A 469 -31.47 16.98 3.11
C ASN A 469 -32.00 16.13 1.94
N ASN A 470 -31.81 14.81 2.00
CA ASN A 470 -32.23 13.84 0.98
C ASN A 470 -31.66 14.14 -0.44
N ALA A 471 -30.50 14.79 -0.54
CA ALA A 471 -29.88 15.03 -1.83
C ALA A 471 -29.49 13.70 -2.51
N SER A 472 -29.79 13.60 -3.80
CA SER A 472 -29.29 12.53 -4.65
C SER A 472 -27.77 12.61 -4.82
N THR A 473 -27.13 11.49 -5.18
CA THR A 473 -25.69 11.47 -5.50
C THR A 473 -25.30 12.54 -6.52
N ALA A 474 -26.13 12.78 -7.54
CA ALA A 474 -25.86 13.80 -8.55
C ALA A 474 -25.90 15.23 -7.96
N GLN A 475 -26.82 15.53 -7.05
CA GLN A 475 -26.89 16.83 -6.39
C GLN A 475 -25.69 17.07 -5.47
N ILE A 476 -25.24 16.03 -4.75
CA ILE A 476 -24.04 16.08 -3.91
C ILE A 476 -22.79 16.39 -4.78
N VAL A 477 -22.65 15.69 -5.91
CA VAL A 477 -21.55 15.92 -6.86
C VAL A 477 -21.62 17.31 -7.47
N GLN A 478 -22.82 17.80 -7.80
CA GLN A 478 -23.03 19.14 -8.31
C GLN A 478 -22.62 20.21 -7.28
N ALA A 479 -23.00 20.06 -6.01
CA ALA A 479 -22.54 20.96 -4.94
C ALA A 479 -21.02 20.93 -4.83
N ALA A 480 -20.41 19.75 -4.77
CA ALA A 480 -18.96 19.59 -4.69
C ALA A 480 -18.20 20.20 -5.89
N SER A 481 -18.81 20.24 -7.08
CA SER A 481 -18.21 20.87 -8.26
C SER A 481 -17.97 22.38 -8.11
N THR A 482 -18.60 23.03 -7.13
CA THR A 482 -18.40 24.46 -6.84
C THR A 482 -17.18 24.75 -5.97
N LEU A 483 -16.56 23.72 -5.36
CA LEU A 483 -15.38 23.86 -4.51
C LEU A 483 -14.26 24.62 -5.23
N GLN A 484 -13.67 25.58 -4.53
CA GLN A 484 -12.51 26.37 -4.97
C GLN A 484 -11.28 26.00 -4.14
N PRO A 485 -10.05 26.32 -4.60
CA PRO A 485 -8.84 26.11 -3.80
C PRO A 485 -8.96 26.73 -2.40
N GLY A 486 -8.59 25.99 -1.37
CA GLY A 486 -8.77 26.36 0.04
C GLY A 486 -10.16 26.04 0.61
N GLY A 487 -11.12 25.68 -0.24
CA GLY A 487 -12.50 25.39 0.16
C GLY A 487 -12.64 24.07 0.92
N ILE A 488 -13.65 24.00 1.79
CA ILE A 488 -14.00 22.84 2.60
C ILE A 488 -15.45 22.47 2.30
N ILE A 489 -15.73 21.20 2.04
CA ILE A 489 -17.09 20.70 1.81
C ILE A 489 -17.63 19.95 3.02
N LEU A 490 -18.85 20.28 3.45
CA LEU A 490 -19.61 19.53 4.43
C LEU A 490 -20.33 18.35 3.76
N MET A 491 -20.04 17.15 4.24
CA MET A 491 -20.75 15.90 3.99
C MET A 491 -20.90 15.15 5.31
N HIS A 492 -21.68 14.08 5.34
CA HIS A 492 -21.95 13.28 6.53
C HIS A 492 -21.68 11.80 6.25
N ASP A 493 -21.06 11.11 7.21
CA ASP A 493 -20.68 9.69 7.11
C ASP A 493 -21.92 8.78 6.94
N GLY A 494 -23.07 9.18 7.48
CA GLY A 494 -24.28 8.35 7.60
C GLY A 494 -25.08 8.07 6.32
N TYR A 495 -24.70 8.59 5.15
CA TYR A 495 -25.52 8.49 3.93
C TYR A 495 -24.86 7.70 2.81
N GLN A 496 -25.56 6.69 2.29
CA GLN A 496 -25.10 5.91 1.14
C GLN A 496 -24.94 6.76 -0.13
N THR A 497 -25.78 7.79 -0.31
CA THR A 497 -25.67 8.72 -1.44
C THR A 497 -24.34 9.49 -1.42
N THR A 498 -23.85 9.85 -0.22
CA THR A 498 -22.54 10.46 0.00
C THR A 498 -21.40 9.50 -0.34
N VAL A 499 -21.47 8.24 0.13
CA VAL A 499 -20.50 7.19 -0.25
C VAL A 499 -20.41 7.04 -1.76
N ASN A 500 -21.57 6.98 -2.43
CA ASN A 500 -21.66 6.82 -3.87
C ASN A 500 -21.15 8.05 -4.65
N ALA A 501 -21.14 9.24 -4.04
CA ALA A 501 -20.69 10.48 -4.67
C ALA A 501 -19.16 10.59 -4.74
N ILE A 502 -18.43 9.97 -3.81
CA ILE A 502 -16.98 10.14 -3.66
C ILE A 502 -16.19 9.96 -4.96
N PRO A 503 -16.39 8.89 -5.76
CA PRO A 503 -15.60 8.70 -6.98
C PRO A 503 -15.78 9.86 -7.98
N GLN A 504 -17.01 10.38 -8.10
CA GLN A 504 -17.33 11.48 -9.01
C GLN A 504 -16.83 12.83 -8.50
N ILE A 505 -16.90 13.07 -7.19
CA ILE A 505 -16.31 14.26 -6.56
C ILE A 505 -14.80 14.31 -6.85
N VAL A 506 -14.08 13.20 -6.59
CA VAL A 506 -12.63 13.16 -6.78
C VAL A 506 -12.24 13.28 -8.25
N ALA A 507 -13.03 12.69 -9.16
CA ALA A 507 -12.84 12.88 -10.60
C ALA A 507 -13.02 14.35 -11.03
N ASN A 508 -14.02 15.06 -10.48
CA ASN A 508 -14.23 16.49 -10.74
C ASN A 508 -13.09 17.36 -10.22
N LEU A 509 -12.57 17.07 -9.03
CA LEU A 509 -11.41 17.79 -8.49
C LEU A 509 -10.19 17.59 -9.38
N SER A 510 -9.93 16.34 -9.77
CA SER A 510 -8.78 15.98 -10.61
C SER A 510 -8.83 16.67 -11.98
N SER A 511 -10.01 16.75 -12.62
CA SER A 511 -10.16 17.43 -13.91
C SER A 511 -9.92 18.95 -13.85
N ARG A 512 -9.96 19.51 -12.63
CA ARG A 512 -9.72 20.93 -12.33
C ARG A 512 -8.35 21.17 -11.70
N ASN A 513 -7.45 20.18 -11.70
CA ASN A 513 -6.13 20.25 -11.06
C ASN A 513 -6.18 20.57 -9.55
N LEU A 514 -7.31 20.26 -8.90
CA LEU A 514 -7.52 20.36 -7.46
C LEU A 514 -7.28 19.01 -6.79
N CYS A 515 -6.72 19.03 -5.58
CA CYS A 515 -6.42 17.85 -4.79
C CYS A 515 -7.12 17.88 -3.43
N ALA A 516 -7.41 16.71 -2.85
CA ALA A 516 -7.85 16.65 -1.46
C ALA A 516 -6.66 16.96 -0.53
N GLY A 517 -6.85 17.91 0.39
CA GLY A 517 -5.83 18.41 1.32
C GLY A 517 -6.12 18.08 2.78
N MET A 518 -5.10 18.30 3.62
CA MET A 518 -5.24 18.30 5.06
C MET A 518 -5.83 19.64 5.52
N ILE A 519 -6.69 19.63 6.53
CA ILE A 519 -7.02 20.87 7.25
C ILE A 519 -5.97 21.03 8.36
N SER A 520 -5.17 22.08 8.27
CA SER A 520 -4.13 22.39 9.24
C SER A 520 -4.70 22.88 10.56
N THR A 521 -3.87 22.92 11.59
CA THR A 521 -4.27 23.34 12.94
C THR A 521 -4.75 24.79 13.03
N ASN A 522 -4.51 25.62 12.02
CA ASN A 522 -5.08 26.96 11.87
C ASN A 522 -6.36 27.02 11.01
N GLY A 523 -6.93 25.86 10.65
CA GLY A 523 -8.18 25.74 9.90
C GLY A 523 -8.04 25.92 8.38
N GLN A 524 -6.82 25.98 7.84
CA GLN A 524 -6.59 26.15 6.40
C GLN A 524 -6.44 24.81 5.69
N VAL A 525 -6.79 24.74 4.41
CA VAL A 525 -6.53 23.53 3.61
C VAL A 525 -5.13 23.60 2.99
N VAL A 526 -4.30 22.61 3.31
CA VAL A 526 -2.91 22.50 2.86
C VAL A 526 -2.62 21.13 2.26
N ALA A 527 -1.44 20.98 1.65
CA ALA A 527 -1.00 19.69 1.15
C ALA A 527 -0.85 18.67 2.30
N PRO A 528 -1.17 17.38 2.08
CA PRO A 528 -0.91 16.35 3.07
C PRO A 528 0.59 16.28 3.40
N GLY A 529 0.97 16.56 4.65
CA GLY A 529 2.35 16.46 5.14
C GLY A 529 3.14 17.77 5.23
N THR A 530 2.53 18.94 4.99
CA THR A 530 3.21 20.26 5.08
C THR A 530 3.02 21.01 6.40
N GLU A 531 2.57 20.35 7.49
CA GLU A 531 2.54 20.98 8.82
C GLU A 531 3.98 21.20 9.35
N PRO A 532 4.37 22.42 9.72
CA PRO A 532 5.67 22.67 10.33
C PRO A 532 5.70 22.16 11.78
N GLY A 533 6.42 21.06 12.06
CA GLY A 533 6.84 20.69 13.43
C GLY A 533 6.53 19.29 13.96
N ASN A 534 5.80 18.44 13.23
CA ASN A 534 5.25 17.20 13.79
C ASN A 534 6.17 15.98 13.62
N GLY A 535 7.32 15.95 14.29
CA GLY A 535 7.91 14.65 14.61
C GLY A 535 6.97 13.84 15.51
N SER A 536 6.91 12.52 15.39
CA SER A 536 6.22 11.68 16.38
C SER A 536 7.07 11.57 17.66
N CYS A 537 6.46 11.22 18.79
CA CYS A 537 7.21 10.88 20.01
C CYS A 537 6.70 9.59 20.66
N THR A 538 7.57 8.93 21.40
CA THR A 538 7.23 7.76 22.22
C THR A 538 7.49 8.04 23.69
N ALA A 539 6.75 7.39 24.58
CA ALA A 539 7.00 7.37 26.02
C ALA A 539 7.31 5.94 26.47
N SER A 540 8.35 5.77 27.28
CA SER A 540 8.63 4.50 27.98
C SER A 540 8.75 4.73 29.47
N TYR A 541 8.28 3.77 30.26
CA TYR A 541 8.24 3.85 31.72
C TYR A 541 9.24 2.87 32.36
N ARG A 542 9.85 3.26 33.47
CA ARG A 542 10.54 2.35 34.39
C ARG A 542 10.38 2.77 35.84
N THR A 543 10.36 1.80 36.75
CA THR A 543 10.49 2.05 38.19
C THR A 543 11.97 2.19 38.54
N THR A 544 12.38 3.31 39.13
CA THR A 544 13.79 3.59 39.46
C THR A 544 14.15 3.27 40.90
N GLN A 545 13.19 3.34 41.82
CA GLN A 545 13.38 3.03 43.24
C GLN A 545 12.06 2.60 43.87
N GLN A 546 12.12 1.70 44.85
CA GLN A 546 10.94 1.19 45.55
C GLN A 546 11.22 1.04 47.05
N TRP A 547 10.23 1.42 47.86
CA TRP A 547 10.18 1.25 49.32
C TRP A 547 8.94 0.42 49.71
N GLY A 548 8.74 0.18 51.00
CA GLY A 548 7.60 -0.61 51.50
C GLY A 548 6.22 0.01 51.24
N ASP A 549 6.15 1.32 50.98
CA ASP A 549 4.90 2.09 50.86
C ASP A 549 4.77 2.92 49.57
N ARG A 550 5.85 3.05 48.78
CA ARG A 550 5.90 3.90 47.57
C ARG A 550 6.99 3.47 46.58
N PHE A 551 6.92 4.00 45.36
CA PHE A 551 7.95 3.84 44.34
C PHE A 551 8.14 5.09 43.49
N ASN A 552 9.32 5.25 42.92
CA ASN A 552 9.63 6.29 41.93
C ASN A 552 9.49 5.72 40.52
N GLY A 553 8.71 6.41 39.69
CA GLY A 553 8.59 6.19 38.26
C GLY A 553 9.39 7.21 37.46
N GLU A 554 10.01 6.78 36.38
CA GLU A 554 10.64 7.64 35.39
C GLU A 554 10.08 7.33 34.00
N VAL A 555 9.78 8.39 33.25
CA VAL A 555 9.27 8.33 31.88
C VAL A 555 10.31 8.93 30.95
N THR A 556 10.69 8.19 29.91
CA THR A 556 11.53 8.69 28.82
C THR A 556 10.67 9.08 27.64
N ILE A 557 10.74 10.33 27.23
CA ILE A 557 10.12 10.86 26.02
C ILE A 557 11.17 10.89 24.91
N LYS A 558 10.90 10.25 23.77
CA LYS A 558 11.84 10.19 22.64
C LYS A 558 11.17 10.65 21.36
N ALA A 559 11.81 11.57 20.64
CA ALA A 559 11.39 11.97 19.30
C ALA A 559 11.69 10.87 18.27
N GLY A 560 10.80 10.73 17.29
CA GLY A 560 10.92 9.81 16.17
C GLY A 560 11.98 10.24 15.16
N SER A 561 11.77 9.94 13.88
CA SER A 561 12.70 10.27 12.80
C SER A 561 12.75 11.77 12.45
N ALA A 562 11.90 12.60 13.06
CA ALA A 562 11.88 14.04 12.89
C ALA A 562 11.90 14.73 14.27
N ALA A 563 12.41 15.97 14.28
CA ALA A 563 12.42 16.79 15.48
C ALA A 563 11.00 17.15 15.91
N ILE A 564 10.78 17.29 17.22
CA ILE A 564 9.53 17.80 17.81
C ILE A 564 9.83 19.13 18.49
N THR A 565 8.88 20.06 18.40
CA THR A 565 8.99 21.40 18.99
C THR A 565 8.37 21.50 20.38
N SER A 566 7.72 20.43 20.85
CA SER A 566 7.32 20.24 22.24
C SER A 566 6.87 18.79 22.46
N TRP A 567 6.41 18.46 23.68
CA TRP A 567 5.74 17.20 23.97
C TRP A 567 4.80 17.33 25.16
N THR A 568 3.85 16.41 25.27
CA THR A 568 2.99 16.19 26.44
C THR A 568 2.96 14.70 26.71
N SER A 569 3.03 14.28 27.97
CA SER A 569 2.95 12.88 28.35
C SER A 569 1.79 12.62 29.29
N THR A 570 0.90 11.70 28.93
CA THR A 570 -0.15 11.23 29.84
C THR A 570 0.39 10.05 30.62
N VAL A 571 0.24 10.10 31.95
CA VAL A 571 0.57 9.02 32.88
C VAL A 571 -0.70 8.64 33.63
N THR A 572 -1.09 7.38 33.54
CA THR A 572 -2.27 6.86 34.26
C THR A 572 -1.81 5.91 35.36
N ILE A 573 -2.17 6.23 36.60
CA ILE A 573 -1.93 5.39 37.78
C ILE A 573 -3.18 4.57 38.13
N THR A 574 -3.02 3.48 38.86
CA THR A 574 -4.14 2.59 39.26
C THR A 574 -4.63 2.94 40.66
N ALA A 575 -5.92 3.26 40.83
CA ALA A 575 -6.48 3.50 42.16
C ALA A 575 -6.25 2.28 43.09
N PRO A 576 -5.89 2.47 44.37
CA PRO A 576 -5.86 3.73 45.12
C PRO A 576 -4.46 4.38 45.16
N GLN A 577 -3.58 4.10 44.18
CA GLN A 577 -2.31 4.83 44.06
C GLN A 577 -2.54 6.34 44.01
N ARG A 578 -1.56 7.10 44.50
CA ARG A 578 -1.54 8.57 44.42
C ARG A 578 -0.12 9.03 44.10
N VAL A 579 0.05 9.97 43.18
CA VAL A 579 1.34 10.63 43.01
C VAL A 579 1.50 11.70 44.07
N SER A 580 2.61 11.65 44.81
CA SER A 580 2.92 12.62 45.87
C SER A 580 3.82 13.76 45.39
N THR A 581 4.73 13.48 44.44
CA THR A 581 5.71 14.46 43.94
C THR A 581 6.01 14.20 42.47
N THR A 582 6.34 15.25 41.72
CA THR A 582 6.84 15.18 40.33
C THR A 582 8.09 16.04 40.17
N TRP A 583 8.91 15.72 39.17
CA TRP A 583 10.09 16.53 38.80
C TRP A 583 10.36 16.48 37.30
N ASN A 584 11.16 17.43 36.81
CA ASN A 584 11.53 17.59 35.40
C ASN A 584 10.35 17.78 34.43
N GLY A 585 9.24 18.32 34.93
CA GLY A 585 8.11 18.77 34.14
C GLY A 585 7.05 19.46 34.99
N THR A 586 6.03 19.98 34.33
CA THR A 586 4.85 20.58 34.96
C THR A 586 3.65 19.65 34.82
N ALA A 587 3.11 19.19 35.96
CA ALA A 587 1.99 18.26 36.01
C ALA A 587 0.64 18.99 36.12
N SER A 588 -0.37 18.49 35.40
CA SER A 588 -1.79 18.78 35.61
C SER A 588 -2.58 17.48 35.75
N TRP A 589 -3.71 17.53 36.45
CA TRP A 589 -4.48 16.33 36.81
C TRP A 589 -5.90 16.38 36.26
N ASP A 590 -6.44 15.20 35.94
CA ASP A 590 -7.86 15.04 35.70
C ASP A 590 -8.68 15.10 37.01
N SER A 591 -10.00 15.10 36.89
CA SER A 591 -10.90 15.17 38.05
C SER A 591 -10.85 13.93 38.95
N SER A 592 -10.39 12.79 38.43
CA SER A 592 -10.25 11.55 39.22
C SER A 592 -8.96 11.51 40.05
N GLY A 593 -7.96 12.31 39.68
CA GLY A 593 -6.63 12.32 40.29
C GLY A 593 -5.79 11.09 39.94
N THR A 594 -6.21 10.26 38.97
CA THR A 594 -5.46 9.09 38.50
C THR A 594 -4.84 9.27 37.12
N VAL A 595 -5.16 10.36 36.41
CA VAL A 595 -4.54 10.70 35.13
C VAL A 595 -3.75 12.01 35.27
N MET A 596 -2.44 11.91 35.14
CA MET A 596 -1.52 13.03 35.13
C MET A 596 -1.15 13.37 33.69
N THR A 597 -1.21 14.65 33.32
CA THR A 597 -0.58 15.15 32.10
C THR A 597 0.67 15.92 32.48
N MET A 598 1.81 15.49 31.96
CA MET A 598 3.12 16.10 32.15
C MET A 598 3.51 16.92 30.92
N LYS A 599 4.00 18.15 31.16
CA LYS A 599 4.57 19.04 30.15
C LYS A 599 6.05 19.34 30.43
N PRO A 600 6.89 19.59 29.42
CA PRO A 600 8.28 19.98 29.61
C PRO A 600 8.38 21.30 30.38
N ASN A 601 9.46 21.44 31.16
CA ASN A 601 9.85 22.75 31.68
C ASN A 601 10.53 23.53 30.54
N GLY A 602 9.80 24.46 29.90
CA GLY A 602 10.29 25.26 28.77
C GLY A 602 9.73 24.83 27.41
N ASN A 603 10.49 25.01 26.33
CA ASN A 603 10.02 24.79 24.96
C ASN A 603 9.83 23.31 24.58
N GLY A 604 10.51 22.37 25.22
CA GLY A 604 10.26 20.93 25.00
C GLY A 604 10.80 20.38 23.68
N ASN A 605 11.68 21.13 23.02
CA ASN A 605 12.27 20.73 21.76
C ASN A 605 13.10 19.45 21.91
N LEU A 606 12.88 18.45 21.06
CA LEU A 606 13.79 17.32 20.90
C LEU A 606 14.16 17.19 19.43
N ALA A 607 15.46 17.10 19.13
CA ALA A 607 15.93 16.73 17.81
C ALA A 607 15.46 15.31 17.44
N ALA A 608 15.46 14.97 16.14
CA ALA A 608 15.14 13.62 15.68
C ALA A 608 15.97 12.58 16.44
N GLY A 609 15.29 11.57 17.01
CA GLY A 609 15.91 10.51 17.81
C GLY A 609 16.38 10.90 19.21
N ALA A 610 16.36 12.18 19.59
CA ALA A 610 16.73 12.64 20.93
C ALA A 610 15.64 12.30 21.96
N SER A 611 16.03 12.23 23.24
CA SER A 611 15.11 11.92 24.34
C SER A 611 15.35 12.79 25.57
N THR A 612 14.31 12.95 26.39
CA THR A 612 14.36 13.56 27.72
C THR A 612 13.62 12.68 28.73
N THR A 613 13.85 12.88 30.02
CA THR A 613 13.12 12.17 31.07
C THR A 613 12.42 13.10 32.06
N PHE A 614 11.33 12.62 32.62
CA PHE A 614 10.71 13.19 33.82
C PHE A 614 10.35 12.07 34.81
N GLY A 615 10.12 12.42 36.07
CA GLY A 615 9.79 11.41 37.08
C GLY A 615 8.77 11.87 38.10
N PHE A 616 8.28 10.90 38.85
CA PHE A 616 7.26 11.09 39.87
C PHE A 616 7.31 10.00 40.95
N THR A 617 6.86 10.33 42.16
CA THR A 617 6.73 9.37 43.27
C THR A 617 5.28 8.94 43.40
N VAL A 618 5.03 7.63 43.40
CA VAL A 618 3.71 7.01 43.59
C VAL A 618 3.64 6.37 44.97
N MET A 619 2.70 6.82 45.80
CA MET A 619 2.27 6.10 47.00
C MET A 619 1.47 4.88 46.56
N ALA A 620 1.92 3.68 46.93
CA ALA A 620 1.35 2.43 46.43
C ALA A 620 -0.06 2.19 47.00
N ASN A 621 -0.29 2.52 48.27
CA ASN A 621 -1.57 2.32 48.96
C ASN A 621 -2.13 0.88 48.77
N GLY A 622 -1.25 -0.12 48.74
CA GLY A 622 -1.60 -1.52 48.51
C GLY A 622 -1.73 -1.93 47.03
N GLN A 623 -1.50 -1.02 46.08
CA GLN A 623 -1.48 -1.30 44.64
C GLN A 623 -0.12 -1.00 44.02
N TRP A 624 0.43 -2.00 43.34
CA TRP A 624 1.79 -1.98 42.79
C TRP A 624 1.83 -2.10 41.25
N ALA A 625 0.68 -1.95 40.59
CA ALA A 625 0.61 -1.93 39.13
C ALA A 625 1.46 -0.78 38.57
N GLN A 626 2.16 -1.05 37.47
CA GLN A 626 2.95 -0.03 36.80
C GLN A 626 2.03 1.01 36.13
N PRO A 627 2.31 2.31 36.26
CA PRO A 627 1.62 3.34 35.52
C PRO A 627 1.75 3.15 34.00
N SER A 628 0.68 3.40 33.26
CA SER A 628 0.74 3.46 31.80
C SER A 628 1.12 4.86 31.33
N VAL A 629 1.89 4.96 30.25
CA VAL A 629 2.42 6.23 29.74
C VAL A 629 2.22 6.38 28.24
N SER A 630 2.00 7.61 27.78
CA SER A 630 1.95 7.96 26.36
C SER A 630 2.68 9.28 26.09
N CYS A 631 2.97 9.56 24.83
CA CYS A 631 3.51 10.85 24.38
C CYS A 631 2.66 11.41 23.25
N GLY A 632 2.40 12.71 23.29
CA GLY A 632 1.91 13.51 22.17
C GLY A 632 2.89 14.64 21.89
N SER A 633 3.22 14.88 20.62
CA SER A 633 4.04 16.00 20.14
C SER A 633 3.16 16.98 19.37
N PRO A 634 3.48 18.29 19.38
CA PRO A 634 2.75 19.26 18.59
C PRO A 634 2.80 19.03 17.10
#